data_AF-A0A966FBG0-F1
#
_entry.id   AF-A0A966FBG0-F1
#
_cell.length_a   1.000
_cell.length_b   1.000
_cell.length_c   1.000
_cell.angle_alpha   90.00
_cell.angle_beta   90.00
_cell.angle_gamma   90.00
#
_symmetry.space_group_name_H-M   'P 1'
#
loop_
_entity.id
_entity.type
_entity.pdbx_description
1 polymer ?
#
loop_
_entity_poly.entity_id
_entity_poly.type
_entity_poly.pdbx_seq_one_letter_code
_entity_poly.pdbx_strand_id
1 'polypeptide(L)'
;EPIDYHAQKHALRRGYDLSALRVRLLQPQDFEHFDLILAMQASNLQTLHEKCPPAHHDKLRSFTDYCSNTRSGDVPDPFYGQPNDLEQVLDIIENGCDGLLSELQ
;
A
#
# COMPACT_ATOMS: atom_id res chain seq x y z
N GLU A 1 -9.18 -2.81 14.47
CA GLU A 1 -8.27 -3.90 14.86
C GLU A 1 -6.82 -3.38 14.86
N PRO A 2 -5.90 -3.85 15.72
CA PRO A 2 -4.48 -3.54 15.58
C PRO A 2 -3.91 -4.12 14.28
N ILE A 3 -2.74 -3.62 13.84
CA ILE A 3 -2.00 -4.24 12.74
C ILE A 3 -1.55 -5.65 13.16
N ASP A 4 -1.40 -6.57 12.20
CA ASP A 4 -0.88 -7.91 12.47
C ASP A 4 0.47 -7.87 13.23
N TYR A 5 0.65 -8.81 14.16
CA TYR A 5 1.84 -8.86 15.02
C TYR A 5 3.14 -9.08 14.25
N HIS A 6 3.14 -9.93 13.22
CA HIS A 6 4.33 -10.18 12.40
C HIS A 6 4.67 -8.94 11.57
N ALA A 7 3.67 -8.31 10.95
CA ALA A 7 3.89 -7.06 10.22
C ALA A 7 4.50 -5.97 11.13
N GLN A 8 3.97 -5.77 12.34
CA GLN A 8 4.54 -4.83 13.32
C GLN A 8 5.98 -5.20 13.68
N LYS A 9 6.26 -6.48 13.97
CA LYS A 9 7.58 -6.95 14.37
C LYS A 9 8.63 -6.73 13.28
N HIS A 10 8.30 -7.00 12.02
CA HIS A 10 9.23 -6.83 10.90
C HIS A 10 9.44 -5.34 10.58
N ALA A 11 8.37 -4.54 10.55
CA ALA A 11 8.47 -3.09 10.35
C ALA A 11 9.32 -2.41 11.45
N LEU A 12 9.14 -2.82 12.71
CA LEU A 12 9.91 -2.27 13.84
C LEU A 12 11.41 -2.54 13.73
N ARG A 13 11.82 -3.69 13.15
CA ARG A 13 13.25 -3.99 12.89
C ARG A 13 13.87 -3.02 11.89
N ARG A 14 13.07 -2.41 11.02
CA ARG A 14 13.48 -1.38 10.06
C ARG A 14 13.30 0.04 10.58
N GLY A 15 12.85 0.20 11.83
CA GLY A 15 12.66 1.51 12.47
C GLY A 15 11.28 2.11 12.30
N TYR A 16 10.30 1.37 11.76
CA TYR A 16 8.92 1.83 11.61
C TYR A 16 8.05 1.32 12.76
N ASP A 17 7.58 2.23 13.62
CA ASP A 17 6.62 1.90 14.67
C ASP A 17 5.18 1.99 14.13
N LEU A 18 4.55 0.82 13.95
CA LEU A 18 3.17 0.69 13.48
C LEU A 18 2.16 0.57 14.63
N SER A 19 2.57 0.64 15.90
CA SER A 19 1.71 0.29 17.05
C SER A 19 0.52 1.24 17.23
N ALA A 20 0.61 2.46 16.73
CA ALA A 20 -0.46 3.45 16.76
C ALA A 20 -1.51 3.23 15.65
N LEU A 21 -1.16 2.52 14.57
CA LEU A 21 -2.04 2.32 13.44
C LEU A 21 -3.18 1.36 13.77
N ARG A 22 -4.34 1.61 13.16
CA ARG A 22 -5.54 0.79 13.33
C ARG A 22 -6.13 0.49 11.97
N VAL A 23 -6.48 -0.78 11.77
CA VAL A 23 -7.22 -1.22 10.59
C VAL A 23 -8.58 -0.54 10.58
N ARG A 24 -8.93 0.05 9.45
CA ARG A 24 -10.27 0.58 9.14
C ARG A 24 -10.66 0.17 7.73
N LEU A 25 -11.97 0.07 7.49
CA LEU A 25 -12.48 -0.09 6.15
C LEU A 25 -12.51 1.26 5.43
N LEU A 26 -12.26 1.23 4.12
CA LEU A 26 -12.47 2.36 3.23
C LEU A 26 -13.93 2.83 3.31
N GLN A 27 -14.12 4.13 3.46
CA GLN A 27 -15.40 4.82 3.49
C GLN A 27 -15.57 5.64 2.21
N PRO A 28 -16.81 5.87 1.72
CA PRO A 28 -17.04 6.69 0.53
C PRO A 28 -16.40 8.09 0.61
N GLN A 29 -16.38 8.70 1.80
CA GLN A 29 -15.79 10.03 2.03
C GLN A 29 -14.27 10.06 1.81
N ASP A 30 -13.59 8.91 1.84
CA ASP A 30 -12.15 8.85 1.59
C ASP A 30 -11.81 9.27 0.15
N PHE A 31 -12.67 8.95 -0.84
CA PHE A 31 -12.46 9.34 -2.24
C PHE A 31 -12.49 10.86 -2.46
N GLU A 32 -13.27 11.56 -1.63
CA GLU A 32 -13.33 13.01 -1.62
C GLU A 32 -12.15 13.60 -0.84
N HIS A 33 -11.83 13.02 0.32
CA HIS A 33 -10.86 13.56 1.27
C HIS A 33 -9.40 13.46 0.82
N PHE A 34 -9.00 12.33 0.22
CA PHE A 34 -7.62 12.13 -0.21
C PHE A 34 -7.41 12.60 -1.64
N ASP A 35 -6.22 13.15 -1.91
CA ASP A 35 -5.80 13.55 -3.27
C ASP A 35 -5.22 12.38 -4.07
N LEU A 36 -4.73 11.35 -3.38
CA LEU A 36 -4.12 10.16 -3.95
C LEU A 36 -4.49 8.93 -3.11
N ILE A 37 -4.95 7.87 -3.76
CA ILE A 37 -5.27 6.59 -3.12
C ILE A 37 -4.49 5.50 -3.85
N LEU A 38 -3.59 4.84 -3.11
CA LEU A 38 -2.66 3.86 -3.65
C LEU A 38 -3.12 2.44 -3.31
N ALA A 39 -3.31 1.63 -4.35
CA ALA A 39 -3.64 0.23 -4.23
C ALA A 39 -2.37 -0.63 -4.15
N MET A 40 -2.29 -1.54 -3.18
CA MET A 40 -1.15 -2.44 -3.03
C MET A 40 -1.18 -3.60 -4.03
N GLN A 41 -2.36 -3.95 -4.53
CA GLN A 41 -2.60 -5.05 -5.49
C GLN A 41 -3.61 -4.63 -6.56
N ALA A 42 -3.54 -5.24 -7.74
CA ALA A 42 -4.46 -5.01 -8.84
C ALA A 42 -5.93 -5.30 -8.46
N SER A 43 -6.15 -6.32 -7.63
CA SER A 43 -7.48 -6.65 -7.09
C SER A 43 -8.04 -5.54 -6.21
N ASN A 44 -7.18 -4.87 -5.41
CA ASN A 44 -7.57 -3.71 -4.63
C ASN A 44 -7.91 -2.54 -5.56
N LEU A 45 -7.10 -2.29 -6.58
CA LEU A 45 -7.34 -1.21 -7.54
C LEU A 45 -8.66 -1.39 -8.29
N GLN A 46 -8.95 -2.62 -8.74
CA GLN A 46 -10.24 -2.96 -9.34
C GLN A 46 -11.40 -2.67 -8.36
N THR A 47 -11.28 -3.13 -7.12
CA THR A 47 -12.30 -2.88 -6.08
C THR A 47 -12.49 -1.39 -5.81
N LEU A 48 -11.42 -0.60 -5.84
CA LEU A 48 -11.48 0.86 -5.70
C LEU A 48 -12.25 1.47 -6.88
N HIS A 49 -11.95 1.10 -8.13
CA HIS A 49 -12.68 1.60 -9.29
C HIS A 49 -14.17 1.25 -9.27
N GLU A 50 -14.53 0.04 -8.81
CA GLU A 50 -15.93 -0.39 -8.68
C GLU A 50 -16.71 0.43 -7.63
N LYS A 51 -16.03 0.90 -6.57
CA LYS A 51 -16.66 1.64 -5.47
C LYS A 51 -16.54 3.16 -5.58
N CYS A 52 -15.55 3.65 -6.31
CA CYS A 52 -15.24 5.06 -6.42
C CYS A 52 -16.18 5.75 -7.41
N PRO A 53 -16.75 6.92 -7.06
CA PRO A 53 -17.43 7.77 -8.03
C PRO A 53 -16.49 8.12 -9.21
N PRO A 54 -16.97 8.14 -10.47
CA PRO A 54 -16.13 8.39 -11.64
C PRO A 54 -15.33 9.70 -11.58
N ALA A 55 -15.85 10.72 -10.90
CA ALA A 55 -15.19 12.01 -10.73
C ALA A 55 -13.90 11.98 -9.90
N HIS A 56 -13.57 10.86 -9.25
CA HIS A 56 -12.37 10.69 -8.43
C HIS A 56 -11.46 9.54 -8.91
N HIS A 57 -11.76 8.95 -10.08
CA HIS A 57 -10.97 7.83 -10.62
C HIS A 57 -9.53 8.24 -10.96
N ASP A 58 -9.30 9.52 -11.26
CA ASP A 58 -7.99 10.09 -11.55
C ASP A 58 -7.03 10.04 -10.34
N LYS A 59 -7.55 9.91 -9.12
CA LYS A 59 -6.78 9.79 -7.88
C LYS A 59 -6.35 8.36 -7.53
N LEU A 60 -6.89 7.35 -8.24
CA LEU A 60 -6.59 5.95 -7.98
C LEU A 60 -5.36 5.52 -8.77
N ARG A 61 -4.35 4.97 -8.09
CA ARG A 61 -3.10 4.49 -8.71
C ARG A 61 -2.64 3.18 -8.10
N SER A 62 -1.85 2.41 -8.84
CA SER A 62 -1.12 1.29 -8.25
C SER A 62 0.04 1.84 -7.43
N PHE A 63 0.30 1.29 -6.25
CA PHE A 63 1.48 1.64 -5.47
C PHE A 63 2.77 1.28 -6.22
N THR A 64 2.76 0.17 -6.97
CA THR A 64 3.94 -0.32 -7.69
C THR A 64 4.30 0.49 -8.93
N ASP A 65 3.43 1.41 -9.38
CA ASP A 65 3.75 2.39 -10.43
C ASP A 65 4.93 3.29 -10.01
N TYR A 66 5.13 3.46 -8.70
CA TYR A 66 6.19 4.27 -8.11
C TYR A 66 7.47 3.50 -7.81
N CYS A 67 7.49 2.17 -7.96
CA CYS A 67 8.70 1.40 -7.75
C CYS A 67 9.69 1.63 -8.89
N SER A 68 10.98 1.81 -8.58
CA SER A 68 12.02 2.04 -9.60
C SER A 68 12.22 0.84 -10.54
N ASN A 69 11.68 -0.33 -10.17
CA ASN A 69 11.70 -1.53 -10.98
C ASN A 69 10.31 -1.74 -11.62
N THR A 70 10.18 -1.41 -12.90
CA THR A 70 8.94 -1.38 -13.71
C THR A 70 8.28 -2.76 -13.95
N ARG A 71 8.74 -3.81 -13.27
CA ARG A 71 8.16 -5.17 -13.29
C ARG A 71 7.57 -5.59 -11.95
N SER A 72 7.54 -4.70 -10.97
CA SER A 72 6.88 -4.94 -9.70
C SER A 72 5.38 -5.00 -10.00
N GLY A 73 4.81 -6.20 -10.11
CA GLY A 73 3.38 -6.38 -10.34
C GLY A 73 2.58 -5.91 -9.12
N ASP A 74 2.04 -6.85 -8.37
CA ASP A 74 1.40 -6.57 -7.09
C ASP A 74 2.44 -6.52 -5.96
N VAL A 75 2.16 -5.76 -4.90
CA VAL A 75 2.77 -6.02 -3.59
C VAL A 75 2.20 -7.35 -3.09
N PRO A 76 3.02 -8.40 -2.92
CA PRO A 76 2.51 -9.72 -2.57
C PRO A 76 1.89 -9.72 -1.17
N ASP A 77 0.89 -10.58 -0.96
CA ASP A 77 0.33 -10.79 0.38
C ASP A 77 1.34 -11.56 1.24
N PRO A 78 1.84 -10.98 2.35
CA PRO A 78 2.90 -11.60 3.13
C PRO A 78 2.44 -12.76 4.02
N PHE A 79 1.13 -13.02 4.14
CA PHE A 79 0.60 -13.96 5.13
C PHE A 79 0.41 -15.39 4.61
N TYR A 80 0.62 -15.63 3.32
CA TYR A 80 0.41 -16.94 2.70
C TYR A 80 1.68 -17.69 2.28
N GLY A 81 2.87 -17.16 2.56
CA GLY A 81 4.11 -17.77 2.07
C GLY A 81 5.23 -17.95 3.10
N GLN A 82 6.46 -17.66 2.70
CA GLN A 82 7.69 -18.07 3.37
C GLN A 82 8.07 -17.11 4.51
N PRO A 83 8.98 -17.51 5.42
CA PRO A 83 9.40 -16.69 6.56
C PRO A 83 9.96 -15.30 6.22
N ASN A 84 10.38 -15.08 4.96
CA ASN A 84 10.99 -13.84 4.49
C ASN A 84 10.05 -12.97 3.65
N ASP A 85 8.78 -13.36 3.47
CA ASP A 85 7.87 -12.63 2.59
C ASP A 85 7.57 -11.22 3.10
N LEU A 86 7.51 -11.03 4.42
CA LEU A 86 7.41 -9.70 5.01
C LEU A 86 8.61 -8.80 4.71
N GLU A 87 9.82 -9.36 4.67
CA GLU A 87 11.02 -8.59 4.31
C GLU A 87 10.95 -8.15 2.84
N GLN A 88 10.55 -9.07 1.95
CA GLN A 88 10.39 -8.74 0.54
C GLN A 88 9.30 -7.67 0.31
N VAL A 89 8.17 -7.77 1.02
CA VAL A 89 7.10 -6.76 0.96
C VAL A 89 7.61 -5.40 1.43
N LEU A 90 8.36 -5.36 2.53
CA LEU A 90 8.94 -4.12 3.04
C LEU A 90 9.97 -3.53 2.07
N ASP A 91 10.79 -4.34 1.40
CA ASP A 91 11.72 -3.87 0.36
C ASP A 91 10.98 -3.18 -0.80
N ILE A 92 9.84 -3.75 -1.22
CA ILE A 92 8.99 -3.16 -2.27
C ILE A 92 8.36 -1.86 -1.78
N ILE A 93 7.84 -1.84 -0.55
CA ILE A 93 7.22 -0.64 0.05
C ILE A 93 8.24 0.49 0.18
N GLU A 94 9.44 0.23 0.68
CA GLU A 94 10.50 1.24 0.80
C GLU A 94 10.89 1.79 -0.59
N ASN A 95 11.08 0.91 -1.58
CA ASN A 95 11.39 1.34 -2.94
C ASN A 95 10.28 2.18 -3.59
N GLY A 96 9.02 1.78 -3.41
CA GLY A 96 7.88 2.54 -3.93
C GLY A 96 7.71 3.89 -3.23
N CYS A 97 8.00 3.97 -1.93
CA CYS A 97 8.03 5.23 -1.19
C CYS A 97 9.08 6.20 -1.72
N ASP A 98 10.29 5.73 -2.03
CA ASP A 98 11.36 6.57 -2.60
C ASP A 98 10.95 7.17 -3.96
N GLY A 99 10.35 6.34 -4.83
CA GLY A 99 9.87 6.82 -6.13
C GLY A 99 8.66 7.76 -6.01
N LEU A 100 7.72 7.46 -5.10
CA LEU A 100 6.58 8.33 -4.83
C LEU A 100 7.02 9.70 -4.31
N LEU A 101 7.97 9.75 -3.37
CA LEU A 101 8.53 10.99 -2.87
C LEU A 101 9.22 11.80 -3.98
N SER A 102 9.88 11.12 -4.92
CA SER A 102 10.52 11.77 -6.06
C SER A 102 9.53 12.39 -7.05
N GLU A 103 8.33 11.82 -7.19
CA GLU A 103 7.27 12.38 -8.05
C GLU A 103 6.54 13.56 -7.40
N LEU A 104 6.45 13.58 -6.06
CA LEU A 104 5.74 14.62 -5.30
C LEU A 104 6.59 15.88 -5.01
N GLN A 105 7.90 15.84 -5.29
CA GLN A 105 8.84 16.96 -5.10
C GLN A 105 9.00 17.80 -6.36
#